data_AF-A0A7T3PCR6-F1
#
_entry.id   AF-A0A7T3PCR6-F1
#
_cell.length_a   1.000
_cell.length_b   1.000
_cell.length_c   1.000
_cell.angle_alpha   90.00
_cell.angle_beta   90.00
_cell.angle_gamma   90.00
#
_symmetry.space_group_name_H-M   'P 1'
#
loop_
_entity.id
_entity.type
_entity.pdbx_description
1 polymer ?
#
loop_
_entity_poly.entity_id
_entity_poly.type
_entity_poly.pdbx_seq_one_letter_code
_entity_poly.pdbx_strand_id
1 'polypeptide(L)'
;MSKFKMMFLKLGIILFYSDTDSFDIDQLLNIKYVRSELGKLKLEHSFEETVYLAIKVYGGRNKDFEYVRIKGLKNPISFKDIKSLLYKNKKLEIPQEKWYRDLSKSKISIKKKSIVCRLQKTKEN
;
A
#
# COMPACT_ATOMS: atom_id res chain seq x y z
N MET A 1 12.52 12.63 5.97
CA MET A 1 11.93 12.26 4.67
C MET A 1 12.17 13.26 3.53
N SER A 2 11.97 14.57 3.73
CA SER A 2 12.22 15.58 2.67
C SER A 2 13.62 15.51 2.04
N LYS A 3 14.67 15.32 2.87
CA LYS A 3 16.06 15.17 2.41
C LYS A 3 16.26 13.99 1.44
N PHE A 4 15.60 12.86 1.67
CA PHE A 4 15.68 11.69 0.78
C PHE A 4 14.95 11.92 -0.53
N LYS A 5 13.75 12.54 -0.50
CA LYS A 5 13.03 12.89 -1.74
C LYS A 5 13.85 13.83 -2.62
N MET A 6 14.48 14.84 -2.02
CA MET A 6 15.39 15.74 -2.76
C MET A 6 16.63 15.02 -3.29
N MET A 7 17.17 14.06 -2.53
CA MET A 7 18.29 13.23 -2.98
C MET A 7 17.89 12.37 -4.18
N PHE A 8 16.72 11.74 -4.14
CA PHE A 8 16.20 10.91 -5.25
C PHE A 8 16.04 11.73 -6.52
N LEU A 9 15.46 12.93 -6.41
CA LEU A 9 15.33 13.85 -7.53
C LEU A 9 16.69 14.21 -8.16
N LYS A 10 17.71 14.49 -7.33
CA LYS A 10 19.07 14.82 -7.80
C LYS A 10 19.78 13.64 -8.47
N LEU A 11 19.51 12.43 -8.00
CA LEU A 11 20.12 11.20 -8.50
C LEU A 11 19.35 10.58 -9.67
N GLY A 12 18.22 11.17 -10.08
CA GLY A 12 17.37 10.62 -11.14
C GLY A 12 16.60 9.35 -10.73
N ILE A 13 16.43 9.11 -9.43
CA ILE A 13 15.71 7.94 -8.90
C ILE A 13 14.21 8.19 -8.97
N ILE A 14 13.48 7.22 -9.53
CA ILE A 14 12.02 7.30 -9.60
C ILE A 14 11.44 6.82 -8.27
N LEU A 15 10.70 7.72 -7.62
CA LEU A 15 9.94 7.41 -6.40
C LEU A 15 8.52 7.00 -6.77
N PHE A 16 8.19 5.71 -6.63
CA PHE A 16 6.85 5.20 -6.92
C PHE A 16 5.86 5.47 -5.79
N TYR A 17 6.31 5.30 -4.55
CA TYR A 17 5.44 5.43 -3.38
C TYR A 17 6.22 5.84 -2.13
N SER A 18 5.54 6.46 -1.17
CA SER A 18 6.10 6.74 0.15
C SER A 18 5.00 6.82 1.21
N ASP A 19 5.23 6.18 2.37
CA ASP A 19 4.32 6.23 3.51
C ASP A 19 5.12 6.37 4.81
N THR A 20 4.92 7.50 5.50
CA THR A 20 5.52 7.83 6.80
C THR A 20 7.05 7.74 6.83
N ASP A 21 7.60 6.55 6.98
CA ASP A 21 9.00 6.16 7.14
C ASP A 21 9.51 5.21 6.03
N SER A 22 8.65 4.85 5.07
CA SER A 22 8.97 3.96 3.95
C SER A 22 8.92 4.67 2.59
N PHE A 23 9.62 4.10 1.61
CA PHE A 23 9.53 4.48 0.20
C PHE A 23 9.84 3.31 -0.70
N ASP A 24 9.24 3.35 -1.90
CA ASP A 24 9.45 2.38 -2.96
C ASP A 24 10.06 3.10 -4.16
N ILE A 25 11.17 2.56 -4.66
CA ILE A 25 12.01 3.18 -5.69
C ILE A 25 12.41 2.15 -6.74
N ASP A 26 12.81 2.63 -7.91
CA ASP A 26 13.18 1.81 -9.08
C ASP A 26 14.57 1.18 -9.01
N GLN A 27 15.41 1.61 -8.06
CA GLN A 27 16.78 1.13 -7.95
C GLN A 27 17.22 0.91 -6.50
N LEU A 28 18.27 0.10 -6.32
CA LEU A 28 18.89 -0.11 -5.01
C LEU A 28 19.61 1.15 -4.53
N LEU A 29 19.41 1.50 -3.26
CA LEU A 29 20.17 2.56 -2.61
C LEU A 29 21.57 2.09 -2.25
N ASN A 30 22.51 3.05 -2.26
CA ASN A 30 23.87 2.80 -1.80
C ASN A 30 23.86 2.26 -0.36
N ILE A 31 24.68 1.24 -0.11
CA ILE A 31 24.84 0.55 1.18
C ILE A 31 25.12 1.49 2.37
N LYS A 32 25.64 2.70 2.12
CA LYS A 32 25.83 3.74 3.15
C LYS A 32 24.53 4.20 3.82
N TYR A 33 23.40 4.07 3.12
CA TYR A 33 22.06 4.44 3.60
C TYR A 33 21.26 3.24 4.11
N VAL A 34 21.60 2.03 3.65
CA VAL A 34 20.83 0.80 3.92
C VAL A 34 21.59 -0.10 4.88
N ARG A 35 21.20 -0.11 6.16
CA ARG A 35 21.81 -0.93 7.23
C ARG A 35 20.79 -1.24 8.34
N SER A 36 21.12 -2.22 9.17
CA SER A 36 20.35 -2.60 10.37
C SER A 36 20.52 -1.65 11.56
N GLU A 37 21.43 -0.68 11.47
CA GLU A 37 21.72 0.30 12.52
C GLU A 37 20.58 1.31 12.69
N LEU A 38 20.40 1.82 13.91
CA LEU A 38 19.35 2.80 14.21
C LEU A 38 19.52 4.09 13.37
N GLY A 39 18.42 4.57 12.80
CA GLY A 39 18.41 5.75 11.94
C GLY A 39 18.83 5.50 10.49
N LYS A 40 19.17 4.26 10.12
CA LYS A 40 19.38 3.82 8.74
C LYS A 40 18.14 3.14 8.19
N LEU A 41 18.10 3.02 6.86
CA LEU A 41 17.00 2.38 6.16
C LEU A 41 17.25 0.88 6.10
N LYS A 42 16.20 0.09 6.27
CA LYS A 42 16.24 -1.35 6.07
C LYS A 42 15.70 -1.68 4.68
N LEU A 43 16.40 -2.53 3.94
CA LEU A 43 15.83 -3.14 2.74
C LEU A 43 14.83 -4.21 3.19
N GLU A 44 13.54 -3.95 3.01
CA GLU A 44 12.49 -4.91 3.39
C GLU A 44 12.20 -5.92 2.29
N HIS A 45 11.97 -5.43 1.07
CA HIS A 45 11.50 -6.24 -0.04
C HIS A 45 12.10 -5.77 -1.38
N SER A 46 12.23 -6.72 -2.31
CA SER A 46 12.46 -6.46 -3.73
C SER A 46 11.33 -7.11 -4.53
N PHE A 47 10.77 -6.36 -5.47
CA PHE A 47 9.62 -6.79 -6.26
C PHE A 47 9.97 -6.73 -7.75
N GLU A 48 9.52 -7.73 -8.51
CA GLU A 48 9.60 -7.73 -9.97
C GLU A 48 8.44 -6.93 -10.58
N GLU A 49 7.30 -6.90 -9.89
CA GLU A 49 6.12 -6.17 -10.32
C GLU A 49 5.41 -5.54 -9.12
N THR A 50 4.93 -4.31 -9.28
CA THR A 50 4.17 -3.57 -8.26
C THR A 50 2.96 -2.88 -8.85
N VAL A 51 1.95 -2.64 -8.02
CA VAL A 51 0.72 -1.91 -8.35
C VAL A 51 0.38 -0.98 -7.20
N TYR A 52 0.20 0.31 -7.50
CA TYR A 52 -0.20 1.33 -6.54
C TYR A 52 -1.54 1.92 -6.98
N LEU A 53 -2.63 1.58 -6.27
CA LEU A 53 -3.97 2.06 -6.62
C LEU A 53 -4.34 3.34 -5.87
N ALA A 54 -3.94 3.44 -4.60
CA ALA A 54 -4.19 4.59 -3.75
C ALA A 54 -3.26 4.57 -2.53
N ILE A 55 -3.35 5.60 -1.70
CA ILE A 55 -2.64 5.69 -0.42
C ILE A 55 -2.99 4.46 0.44
N LYS A 56 -1.98 3.69 0.85
CA LYS A 56 -2.12 2.44 1.63
C LYS A 56 -2.98 1.37 0.95
N VAL A 57 -3.05 1.39 -0.38
CA VAL A 57 -3.67 0.37 -1.24
C VAL A 57 -2.71 0.05 -2.37
N TYR A 58 -1.84 -0.92 -2.14
CA TYR A 58 -0.79 -1.32 -3.07
C TYR A 58 -0.43 -2.80 -2.90
N GLY A 59 0.28 -3.34 -3.88
CA GLY A 59 0.84 -4.68 -3.80
C GLY A 59 2.06 -4.83 -4.67
N GLY A 60 2.86 -5.85 -4.38
CA GLY A 60 4.01 -6.26 -5.16
C GLY A 60 4.15 -7.77 -5.18
N ARG A 61 4.83 -8.29 -6.20
CA ARG A 61 5.18 -9.71 -6.28
C ARG A 61 6.62 -9.91 -6.73
N ASN A 62 7.19 -11.00 -6.27
CA ASN A 62 8.42 -11.60 -6.75
C ASN A 62 8.17 -13.09 -7.03
N LYS A 63 9.16 -13.82 -7.54
CA LYS A 63 9.08 -15.27 -7.77
C LYS A 63 8.73 -16.06 -6.51
N ASP A 64 9.19 -15.59 -5.36
CA ASP A 64 9.10 -16.33 -4.10
C ASP A 64 7.85 -15.98 -3.28
N PHE A 65 7.33 -14.75 -3.39
CA PHE A 65 6.22 -14.29 -2.58
C PHE A 65 5.42 -13.14 -3.20
N GLU A 66 4.18 -12.98 -2.71
CA GLU A 66 3.32 -11.84 -2.96
C GLU A 66 3.13 -11.03 -1.69
N TYR A 67 3.05 -9.70 -1.84
CA TYR A 67 2.84 -8.77 -0.74
C TYR A 67 1.74 -7.79 -1.12
N VAL A 68 0.60 -7.83 -0.42
CA VAL A 68 -0.54 -6.95 -0.69
C VAL A 68 -0.96 -6.23 0.58
N ARG A 69 -1.07 -4.91 0.49
CA ARG A 69 -1.47 -4.03 1.59
C ARG A 69 -2.67 -3.20 1.18
N ILE A 70 -3.79 -3.45 1.87
CA ILE A 70 -5.03 -2.69 1.71
C ILE A 70 -5.50 -2.24 3.09
N LYS A 71 -5.57 -0.94 3.30
CA LYS A 71 -6.04 -0.37 4.57
C LYS A 71 -7.47 -0.83 4.89
N GLY A 72 -7.65 -1.35 6.10
CA GLY A 72 -8.95 -1.74 6.63
C GLY A 72 -9.45 -3.11 6.17
N LEU A 73 -8.62 -3.84 5.42
CA LEU A 73 -8.87 -5.23 5.07
C LEU A 73 -8.22 -6.16 6.11
N LYS A 74 -8.99 -7.14 6.60
CA LYS A 74 -8.51 -8.10 7.61
C LYS A 74 -7.74 -9.27 6.99
N ASN A 75 -8.28 -9.84 5.91
CA ASN A 75 -7.71 -11.01 5.25
C ASN A 75 -6.91 -10.57 4.03
N PRO A 76 -5.69 -11.08 3.83
CA PRO A 76 -4.92 -10.77 2.64
C PRO A 76 -5.65 -11.25 1.39
N ILE A 77 -5.42 -10.55 0.27
CA ILE A 77 -5.89 -10.95 -1.06
C ILE A 77 -4.69 -11.19 -1.97
N SER A 78 -4.92 -11.88 -3.09
CA SER A 78 -3.85 -12.15 -4.05
C SER A 78 -3.41 -10.89 -4.79
N PHE A 79 -2.17 -10.87 -5.27
CA PHE A 79 -1.67 -9.80 -6.13
C PHE A 79 -2.47 -9.72 -7.45
N LYS A 80 -2.96 -10.86 -7.95
CA LYS A 80 -3.81 -10.93 -9.13
C LYS A 80 -5.11 -10.14 -8.95
N ASP A 81 -5.72 -10.23 -7.76
CA ASP A 81 -6.97 -9.52 -7.46
C ASP A 81 -6.76 -8.01 -7.46
N ILE A 82 -5.69 -7.51 -6.82
CA ILE A 82 -5.40 -6.07 -6.81
C ILE A 82 -5.02 -5.57 -8.21
N LYS A 83 -4.24 -6.35 -8.97
CA LYS A 83 -3.89 -6.00 -10.36
C LYS A 83 -5.13 -5.93 -11.25
N SER A 84 -6.14 -6.77 -11.01
CA SER A 84 -7.41 -6.73 -11.75
C SER A 84 -8.18 -5.41 -11.57
N LEU A 85 -7.96 -4.70 -10.47
CA LEU A 85 -8.63 -3.43 -10.18
C LEU A 85 -8.10 -2.27 -11.03
N LEU A 86 -6.96 -2.43 -11.72
CA LEU A 86 -6.47 -1.45 -12.70
C LEU A 86 -7.42 -1.32 -13.90
N TYR A 87 -8.16 -2.38 -14.22
CA TYR A 87 -9.10 -2.35 -15.33
C TYR A 87 -10.37 -1.58 -14.96
N LYS A 88 -10.83 -0.74 -15.89
CA LYS A 88 -12.02 0.11 -15.74
C LYS A 88 -13.24 -0.73 -15.33
N ASN A 89 -14.00 -0.23 -14.35
CA ASN A 89 -15.22 -0.85 -13.80
C ASN A 89 -15.05 -2.18 -13.05
N LYS A 90 -13.83 -2.67 -12.84
CA LYS A 90 -13.63 -3.78 -11.91
C LYS A 90 -13.84 -3.29 -10.48
N LYS A 91 -14.53 -4.13 -9.70
CA LYS A 91 -14.78 -3.92 -8.27
C LYS A 91 -14.48 -5.22 -7.55
N LEU A 92 -13.90 -5.09 -6.36
CA LEU A 92 -13.70 -6.19 -5.44
C LEU A 92 -14.51 -5.91 -4.19
N GLU A 93 -15.46 -6.79 -3.89
CA GLU A 93 -16.32 -6.69 -2.72
C GLU A 93 -15.99 -7.83 -1.76
N ILE A 94 -15.48 -7.49 -0.58
CA ILE A 94 -15.04 -8.47 0.41
C ILE A 94 -15.90 -8.29 1.66
N PRO A 95 -16.75 -9.29 2.01
CA PRO A 95 -17.54 -9.22 3.22
C PRO A 95 -16.62 -9.30 4.44
N GLN A 96 -16.80 -8.39 5.39
CA GLN A 96 -16.06 -8.46 6.65
C GLN A 96 -16.87 -7.93 7.84
N GLU A 97 -16.49 -8.39 9.02
CA GLU A 97 -17.07 -7.92 10.27
C GLU A 97 -16.39 -6.62 10.70
N LYS A 98 -17.20 -5.56 10.84
CA LYS A 98 -16.77 -4.27 11.35
C LYS A 98 -17.36 -4.02 12.72
N TRP A 99 -16.51 -3.48 13.58
CA TRP A 99 -16.85 -3.14 14.96
C TRP A 99 -17.25 -1.66 14.98
N TYR A 100 -18.43 -1.39 15.50
CA TYR A 100 -18.97 -0.05 15.67
C TYR A 100 -19.09 0.22 17.16
N ARG A 101 -18.41 1.27 17.61
CA ARG A 101 -18.51 1.75 18.99
C ARG A 101 -19.45 2.94 19.00
N ASP A 102 -20.55 2.80 19.73
CA ASP A 102 -21.43 3.90 20.06
C ASP A 102 -21.09 4.35 21.48
N LEU A 103 -20.26 5.39 21.57
CA LEU A 103 -19.80 5.94 22.85
C LEU A 103 -20.95 6.54 23.66
N SER A 104 -21.97 7.09 22.99
CA SER A 104 -23.12 7.72 23.67
C SER A 104 -23.96 6.71 24.45
N LYS A 105 -23.99 5.46 23.97
CA LYS A 105 -24.72 4.34 24.58
C LYS A 105 -23.82 3.34 25.28
N SER A 106 -22.52 3.63 25.37
CA SER A 106 -21.49 2.70 25.87
C SER A 106 -21.62 1.29 25.27
N LYS A 107 -21.99 1.20 23.97
CA LYS A 107 -22.34 -0.07 23.32
C LYS A 107 -21.40 -0.36 22.16
N ILE A 108 -20.89 -1.58 22.10
CA ILE A 108 -20.13 -2.10 20.96
C ILE A 108 -21.05 -3.03 20.17
N SER A 109 -21.12 -2.86 18.86
CA SER A 109 -21.85 -3.74 17.96
C SER A 109 -20.98 -4.23 16.82
N ILE A 110 -21.11 -5.50 16.47
CA ILE A 110 -20.42 -6.11 15.34
C ILE A 110 -21.44 -6.23 14.20
N LYS A 111 -21.13 -5.66 13.04
CA LYS A 111 -21.99 -5.74 11.85
C LYS A 111 -21.18 -6.26 10.66
N LYS A 112 -21.81 -7.11 9.83
CA LYS A 112 -21.25 -7.54 8.55
C LYS A 112 -21.41 -6.41 7.53
N LYS A 113 -20.29 -5.91 7.00
CA LYS A 113 -20.27 -4.88 5.95
C LYS A 113 -19.14 -5.19 4.98
N SER A 114 -19.43 -5.18 3.69
CA SER A 114 -18.41 -5.36 2.66
C SER A 114 -17.48 -4.15 2.58
N ILE A 115 -16.18 -4.40 2.39
CA ILE A 115 -15.29 -3.39 1.78
C ILE A 115 -15.43 -3.49 0.28
N VAL A 116 -15.52 -2.34 -0.37
CA VAL A 116 -15.53 -2.23 -1.82
C VAL A 116 -14.25 -1.52 -2.23
N CYS A 117 -13.41 -2.20 -3.01
CA CYS A 117 -12.26 -1.61 -3.67
C CYS A 117 -12.61 -1.39 -5.15
N ARG A 118 -12.52 -0.14 -5.61
CA ARG A 118 -12.78 0.24 -7.01
C ARG A 118 -12.01 1.52 -7.34
N LEU A 119 -11.41 1.58 -8.52
CA LEU A 119 -10.93 2.84 -9.08
C LEU A 119 -12.14 3.70 -9.49
N GLN A 120 -12.28 4.85 -8.84
CA GLN A 120 -13.25 5.87 -9.23
C GLN A 120 -12.54 6.91 -10.09
N LYS A 121 -13.22 7.42 -11.11
CA LYS A 121 -12.74 8.63 -11.80
C LYS A 121 -12.71 9.77 -10.77
N THR A 122 -11.61 10.49 -10.72
CA THR A 122 -11.61 11.85 -10.17
C THR A 122 -12.63 12.64 -10.98
N LYS A 123 -13.52 13.40 -10.32
CA LYS A 123 -14.35 14.36 -11.05
C LYS A 123 -13.40 15.35 -11.73
N GLU A 124 -13.25 15.24 -13.04
CA GLU A 124 -12.70 16.30 -13.88
C GLU A 124 -13.70 17.46 -13.76
N ASN A 125 -13.28 18.55 -13.13
CA ASN A 125 -13.96 19.84 -13.19
C ASN A 125 -13.45 20.59 -14.41
#